data_AF-A0A604AAZ5-F1
#
_entry.id   AF-A0A604AAZ5-F1
#
_cell.length_a   1.000
_cell.length_b   1.000
_cell.length_c   1.000
_cell.angle_alpha   90.00
_cell.angle_beta   90.00
_cell.angle_gamma   90.00
#
_symmetry.space_group_name_H-M   'P 1'
#
loop_
_entity.id
_entity.type
_entity.pdbx_description
1 polymer ?
#
loop_
_entity_poly.entity_id
_entity_poly.type
_entity_poly.pdbx_seq_one_letter_code
_entity_poly.pdbx_strand_id
1 'polypeptide(L)'
;MTLDGINSYQGITRIDQGNLRINSDQSLGGGNKNNSDLIMNGGGLKIFGSFASDRDVYFNADGDISVDKDMSSSWNKIHTGDYKFTKSGEGELIVRNGGDASEISLMNGALTLINLNMNSEKQDALLNVNNGVLNIIGGDVSAKNDLIYITGDSTINLDNVSIKSSGNGMRLSDNVQSTLSLRNQYTDMPILVEGKNSILNINAGDNTTLASNMHKSDESTINLNLMNNSSNWVISQRTDVDNVRNSGNIIFSPLN
;
A
#
# COMPACT_ATOMS: atom_id res chain seq x y z
N MET A 1 10.85 18.44 -17.60
CA MET A 1 10.18 19.76 -17.71
C MET A 1 9.63 20.13 -16.34
N THR A 2 9.64 21.41 -15.97
CA THR A 2 9.03 21.89 -14.71
C THR A 2 7.92 22.89 -15.04
N LEU A 3 6.75 22.73 -14.43
CA LEU A 3 5.64 23.67 -14.48
C LEU A 3 5.35 24.12 -13.04
N ASP A 4 5.56 25.40 -12.77
CA ASP A 4 5.48 25.98 -11.42
C ASP A 4 4.53 27.18 -11.30
N GLY A 5 3.95 27.61 -12.42
CA GLY A 5 2.93 28.64 -12.51
C GLY A 5 1.53 28.10 -12.83
N ILE A 6 0.58 29.01 -12.99
CA ILE A 6 -0.79 28.71 -13.39
C ILE A 6 -0.83 28.44 -14.90
N ASN A 7 -1.37 27.29 -15.29
CA ASN A 7 -1.57 26.92 -16.68
C ASN A 7 -3.07 27.00 -17.03
N SER A 8 -3.45 27.77 -18.05
CA SER A 8 -4.84 27.93 -18.47
C SER A 8 -5.35 26.80 -19.38
N TYR A 9 -4.47 25.85 -19.76
CA TYR A 9 -4.81 24.68 -20.55
C TYR A 9 -5.98 23.89 -19.93
N GLN A 10 -6.96 23.50 -20.76
CA GLN A 10 -8.20 22.86 -20.32
C GLN A 10 -8.29 21.38 -20.70
N GLY A 11 -7.25 20.85 -21.36
CA GLY A 11 -7.26 19.49 -21.87
C GLY A 11 -6.58 18.48 -20.95
N ILE A 12 -6.45 17.28 -21.49
CA ILE A 12 -5.75 16.15 -20.86
C ILE A 12 -4.24 16.36 -20.98
N THR A 13 -3.52 16.22 -19.87
CA THR A 13 -2.05 16.21 -19.88
C THR A 13 -1.55 14.78 -20.07
N ARG A 14 -0.59 14.59 -20.99
CA ARG A 14 0.06 13.30 -21.24
C ARG A 14 1.55 13.39 -20.92
N ILE A 15 2.08 12.40 -20.23
CA ILE A 15 3.52 12.25 -19.98
C ILE A 15 4.00 10.99 -20.72
N ASP A 16 4.44 11.18 -21.97
CA ASP A 16 4.89 10.10 -22.84
C ASP A 16 6.23 9.52 -22.41
N GLN A 17 7.22 10.38 -22.13
CA GLN A 17 8.55 9.99 -21.67
C GLN A 17 9.16 11.09 -20.80
N GLY A 18 10.22 10.74 -20.07
CA GLY A 18 10.92 11.68 -19.20
C GLY A 18 10.11 12.06 -17.96
N ASN A 19 10.44 13.20 -17.36
CA ASN A 19 9.80 13.64 -16.12
C ASN A 19 9.14 15.01 -16.27
N LEU A 20 7.87 15.10 -15.85
CA LEU A 20 7.16 16.36 -15.62
C LEU A 20 7.19 16.68 -14.12
N ARG A 21 7.67 17.86 -13.74
CA ARG A 21 7.73 18.31 -12.35
C ARG A 21 6.73 19.43 -12.09
N ILE A 22 5.87 19.30 -11.08
CA ILE A 22 4.79 20.25 -10.75
C ILE A 22 4.73 20.59 -9.25
N ASN A 23 4.32 21.81 -8.91
CA ASN A 23 4.10 22.26 -7.53
C ASN A 23 2.61 22.41 -7.15
N SER A 24 1.71 22.40 -8.12
CA SER A 24 0.28 22.60 -7.90
C SER A 24 -0.56 21.91 -8.97
N ASP A 25 -1.82 21.63 -8.64
CA ASP A 25 -2.80 21.13 -9.61
C ASP A 25 -2.99 22.10 -10.79
N GLN A 26 -2.96 23.41 -10.54
CA GLN A 26 -3.10 24.45 -11.57
C GLN A 26 -1.94 24.47 -12.58
N SER A 27 -0.79 23.87 -12.25
CA SER A 27 0.33 23.74 -13.18
C SER A 27 0.04 22.78 -14.34
N LEU A 28 -0.89 21.83 -14.15
CA LEU A 28 -1.34 20.92 -15.21
C LEU A 28 -2.44 21.51 -16.10
N GLY A 29 -3.09 22.59 -15.66
CA GLY A 29 -4.20 23.19 -16.38
C GLY A 29 -5.34 23.64 -15.46
N GLY A 30 -6.26 24.42 -16.01
CA GLY A 30 -7.46 24.90 -15.33
C GLY A 30 -8.70 24.01 -15.52
N GLY A 31 -8.55 22.82 -16.11
CA GLY A 31 -9.66 21.87 -16.25
C GLY A 31 -10.06 21.24 -14.91
N ASN A 32 -11.19 20.53 -14.89
CA ASN A 32 -11.69 19.78 -13.74
C ASN A 32 -11.73 18.26 -14.03
N LYS A 33 -12.25 17.48 -13.09
CA LYS A 33 -12.37 16.01 -13.18
C LYS A 33 -13.09 15.47 -14.42
N ASN A 34 -13.85 16.30 -15.15
CA ASN A 34 -14.62 15.86 -16.31
C ASN A 34 -13.89 16.07 -17.64
N ASN A 35 -12.77 16.81 -17.64
CA ASN A 35 -12.10 17.20 -18.89
C ASN A 35 -10.56 17.30 -18.80
N SER A 36 -9.95 17.00 -17.65
CA SER A 36 -8.52 17.19 -17.45
C SER A 36 -7.85 16.04 -16.70
N ASP A 37 -7.92 14.84 -17.25
CA ASP A 37 -7.16 13.72 -16.69
C ASP A 37 -5.65 13.87 -16.90
N LEU A 38 -4.88 13.16 -16.07
CA LEU A 38 -3.46 12.93 -16.30
C LEU A 38 -3.27 11.53 -16.88
N ILE A 39 -2.52 11.41 -17.97
CA ILE A 39 -2.19 10.12 -18.58
C ILE A 39 -0.68 9.91 -18.54
N MET A 40 -0.27 8.82 -17.89
CA MET A 40 1.09 8.29 -17.79
C MET A 40 1.31 7.28 -18.92
N ASN A 41 2.06 7.67 -19.95
CA ASN A 41 2.36 6.85 -21.13
C ASN A 41 3.78 6.23 -21.07
N GLY A 42 4.37 6.16 -19.87
CA GLY A 42 5.72 5.64 -19.61
C GLY A 42 6.68 6.65 -18.97
N GLY A 43 6.26 7.92 -18.84
CA GLY A 43 7.02 8.95 -18.12
C GLY A 43 6.72 8.99 -16.62
N GLY A 44 7.43 9.88 -15.91
CA GLY A 44 7.28 10.11 -14.48
C GLY A 44 6.70 11.49 -14.14
N LEU A 45 5.93 11.55 -13.05
CA LEU A 45 5.46 12.79 -12.45
C LEU A 45 6.24 13.07 -11.16
N LYS A 46 6.83 14.27 -11.05
CA LYS A 46 7.53 14.72 -9.84
C LYS A 46 6.77 15.85 -9.18
N ILE A 47 6.47 15.71 -7.90
CA ILE A 47 5.65 16.65 -7.14
C ILE A 47 6.54 17.34 -6.10
N PHE A 48 6.61 18.67 -6.14
CA PHE A 48 7.43 19.49 -5.23
C PHE A 48 6.64 20.59 -4.51
N GLY A 49 5.33 20.40 -4.42
CA GLY A 49 4.43 21.24 -3.64
C GLY A 49 3.28 20.40 -3.09
N SER A 50 2.54 20.96 -2.12
CA SER A 50 1.41 20.27 -1.50
C SER A 50 0.08 20.76 -2.06
N PHE A 51 -0.74 19.86 -2.59
CA PHE A 51 -2.01 20.22 -3.23
C PHE A 51 -2.99 19.04 -3.29
N ALA A 52 -4.26 19.35 -3.57
CA ALA A 52 -5.27 18.37 -3.94
C ALA A 52 -5.64 18.51 -5.40
N SER A 53 -5.82 17.38 -6.07
CA SER A 53 -6.30 17.25 -7.44
C SER A 53 -7.58 16.42 -7.45
N ASP A 54 -8.56 16.89 -8.23
CA ASP A 54 -9.76 16.10 -8.57
C ASP A 54 -9.58 15.24 -9.82
N ARG A 55 -8.37 15.24 -10.39
CA ARG A 55 -8.05 14.49 -11.60
C ARG A 55 -7.87 13.01 -11.30
N ASP A 56 -8.28 12.20 -12.26
CA ASP A 56 -7.88 10.82 -12.34
C ASP A 56 -6.52 10.72 -13.04
N VAL A 57 -5.74 9.70 -12.66
CA VAL A 57 -4.45 9.39 -13.26
C VAL A 57 -4.54 8.03 -13.95
N TYR A 58 -4.35 7.99 -15.26
CA TYR A 58 -4.40 6.77 -16.06
C TYR A 58 -3.00 6.33 -16.45
N PHE A 59 -2.70 5.03 -16.38
CA PHE A 59 -1.46 4.46 -16.87
C PHE A 59 -1.72 3.66 -18.14
N ASN A 60 -0.95 3.95 -19.18
CA ASN A 60 -0.87 3.18 -20.43
C ASN A 60 0.50 2.51 -20.61
N ALA A 61 1.38 2.66 -19.63
CA ALA A 61 2.65 1.97 -19.46
C ALA A 61 3.04 2.11 -17.97
N ASP A 62 4.03 1.34 -17.52
CA ASP A 62 4.58 1.50 -16.17
C ASP A 62 5.01 2.95 -15.93
N GLY A 63 4.74 3.47 -14.73
CA GLY A 63 5.00 4.87 -14.42
C GLY A 63 5.35 5.12 -12.95
N ASP A 64 5.98 6.26 -12.72
CA ASP A 64 6.40 6.73 -11.40
C ASP A 64 5.71 8.05 -11.04
N ILE A 65 5.24 8.15 -9.80
CA ILE A 65 4.88 9.41 -9.16
C ILE A 65 5.81 9.59 -7.95
N SER A 66 6.76 10.52 -8.06
CA SER A 66 7.66 10.90 -6.98
C SER A 66 7.12 12.12 -6.25
N VAL A 67 7.05 12.07 -4.93
CA VAL A 67 6.69 13.24 -4.09
C VAL A 67 7.90 13.65 -3.27
N ASP A 68 8.33 14.91 -3.40
CA ASP A 68 9.47 15.44 -2.66
C ASP A 68 9.21 15.42 -1.14
N LYS A 69 10.30 15.37 -0.38
CA LYS A 69 10.25 15.37 1.09
C LYS A 69 9.40 16.53 1.63
N ASP A 70 8.64 16.22 2.68
CA ASP A 70 7.75 17.15 3.40
C ASP A 70 6.59 17.72 2.55
N MET A 71 6.37 17.18 1.34
CA MET A 71 5.21 17.49 0.50
C MET A 71 4.15 16.39 0.58
N SER A 72 2.90 16.75 0.31
CA SER A 72 1.78 15.80 0.22
C SER A 72 0.86 16.19 -0.93
N SER A 73 0.48 15.21 -1.76
CA SER A 73 -0.51 15.43 -2.81
C SER A 73 -1.63 14.40 -2.74
N SER A 74 -2.86 14.85 -2.99
CA SER A 74 -4.02 13.96 -3.12
C SER A 74 -4.59 13.96 -4.53
N TRP A 75 -4.94 12.77 -5.02
CA TRP A 75 -5.51 12.55 -6.33
C TRP A 75 -6.83 11.81 -6.20
N ASN A 76 -7.70 11.94 -7.20
CA ASN A 76 -9.02 11.35 -7.12
C ASN A 76 -8.94 9.82 -7.21
N LYS A 77 -8.52 9.29 -8.35
CA LYS A 77 -8.38 7.86 -8.61
C LYS A 77 -7.15 7.60 -9.49
N ILE A 78 -6.53 6.43 -9.33
CA ILE A 78 -5.49 5.92 -10.24
C ILE A 78 -6.06 4.74 -11.03
N HIS A 79 -5.81 4.67 -12.33
CA HIS A 79 -6.27 3.58 -13.18
C HIS A 79 -5.03 2.98 -13.83
N THR A 80 -4.50 1.89 -13.28
CA THR A 80 -3.25 1.34 -13.80
C THR A 80 -3.47 0.42 -14.99
N GLY A 81 -4.69 -0.11 -15.16
CA GLY A 81 -4.90 -1.27 -16.02
C GLY A 81 -3.91 -2.36 -15.61
N ASP A 82 -3.16 -2.88 -16.57
CA ASP A 82 -2.15 -3.94 -16.36
C ASP A 82 -0.77 -3.45 -15.95
N TYR A 83 -0.59 -2.14 -15.87
CA TYR A 83 0.73 -1.52 -15.68
C TYR A 83 1.07 -1.34 -14.21
N LYS A 84 2.37 -1.28 -13.94
CA LYS A 84 2.91 -1.02 -12.61
C LYS A 84 2.86 0.46 -12.27
N PHE A 85 2.25 0.78 -11.14
CA PHE A 85 2.33 2.09 -10.53
C PHE A 85 3.42 2.12 -9.44
N THR A 86 4.41 2.99 -9.62
CA THR A 86 5.44 3.24 -8.59
C THR A 86 5.19 4.58 -7.90
N LYS A 87 5.10 4.57 -6.58
CA LYS A 87 5.22 5.76 -5.73
C LYS A 87 6.64 5.82 -5.19
N SER A 88 7.36 6.91 -5.46
CA SER A 88 8.68 7.16 -4.90
C SER A 88 8.80 8.52 -4.20
N GLY A 89 9.97 8.79 -3.63
CA GLY A 89 10.26 10.02 -2.89
C GLY A 89 9.65 10.03 -1.48
N GLU A 90 10.25 10.83 -0.61
CA GLU A 90 9.98 10.84 0.84
C GLU A 90 8.62 11.47 1.23
N GLY A 91 7.95 12.14 0.31
CA GLY A 91 6.65 12.76 0.56
C GLY A 91 5.48 11.78 0.54
N GLU A 92 4.29 12.30 0.79
CA GLU A 92 3.04 11.54 0.83
C GLU A 92 2.25 11.65 -0.48
N LEU A 93 1.73 10.52 -0.95
CA LEU A 93 0.70 10.47 -1.98
C LEU A 93 -0.58 9.85 -1.43
N ILE A 94 -1.71 10.50 -1.67
CA ILE A 94 -3.03 10.04 -1.25
C ILE A 94 -3.89 9.80 -2.49
N VAL A 95 -4.51 8.63 -2.60
CA VAL A 95 -5.50 8.29 -3.63
C VAL A 95 -6.86 8.08 -2.96
N ARG A 96 -7.79 9.01 -3.20
CA ARG A 96 -9.01 9.17 -2.38
C ARG A 96 -10.12 8.17 -2.69
N ASN A 97 -10.25 7.76 -3.94
CA ASN A 97 -11.33 6.88 -4.38
C ASN A 97 -10.82 5.54 -4.93
N GLY A 98 -9.58 5.18 -4.61
CA GLY A 98 -9.02 3.86 -4.86
C GLY A 98 -8.88 3.55 -6.34
N GLY A 99 -7.75 2.98 -6.72
CA GLY A 99 -7.54 2.64 -8.12
C GLY A 99 -8.10 1.29 -8.51
N ASP A 100 -8.16 1.07 -9.83
CA ASP A 100 -8.09 -0.28 -10.39
C ASP A 100 -6.59 -0.51 -10.62
N ALA A 101 -5.92 -1.11 -9.63
CA ALA A 101 -4.48 -1.27 -9.62
C ALA A 101 -4.08 -2.73 -9.84
N SER A 102 -3.17 -2.98 -10.78
CA SER A 102 -2.63 -4.32 -11.05
C SER A 102 -1.29 -4.59 -10.40
N GLU A 103 -0.49 -3.56 -10.13
CA GLU A 103 0.72 -3.69 -9.30
C GLU A 103 1.06 -2.32 -8.73
N ILE A 104 1.35 -2.26 -7.45
CA ILE A 104 1.80 -1.05 -6.77
C ILE A 104 3.16 -1.30 -6.15
N SER A 105 4.09 -0.38 -6.37
CA SER A 105 5.39 -0.34 -5.70
C SER A 105 5.53 0.95 -4.92
N LEU A 106 5.64 0.84 -3.59
CA LEU A 106 6.00 1.93 -2.71
C LEU A 106 7.52 1.88 -2.45
N MET A 107 8.22 2.89 -2.93
CA MET A 107 9.67 3.06 -2.84
C MET A 107 9.97 4.34 -2.05
N ASN A 108 9.91 4.27 -0.72
CA ASN A 108 10.01 5.38 0.24
C ASN A 108 8.78 6.29 0.37
N GLY A 109 8.80 7.09 1.45
CA GLY A 109 7.73 8.02 1.81
C GLY A 109 6.44 7.32 2.24
N ALA A 110 5.31 7.99 2.02
CA ALA A 110 4.00 7.47 2.39
C ALA A 110 3.06 7.35 1.18
N LEU A 111 2.28 6.27 1.17
CA LEU A 111 1.20 6.04 0.21
C LEU A 111 -0.07 5.68 0.96
N THR A 112 -1.12 6.48 0.78
CA THR A 112 -2.45 6.26 1.34
C THR A 112 -3.44 5.94 0.23
N LEU A 113 -4.04 4.75 0.27
CA LEU A 113 -5.00 4.26 -0.71
C LEU A 113 -6.35 4.02 -0.02
N ILE A 114 -7.36 4.78 -0.42
CA ILE A 114 -8.71 4.69 0.16
C ILE A 114 -9.62 3.99 -0.85
N ASN A 115 -10.33 2.94 -0.44
CA ASN A 115 -11.22 2.12 -1.29
C ASN A 115 -10.50 1.45 -2.48
N LEU A 116 -9.27 0.99 -2.28
CA LEU A 116 -8.48 0.32 -3.32
C LEU A 116 -9.21 -0.91 -3.86
N ASN A 117 -9.27 -1.07 -5.18
CA ASN A 117 -9.82 -2.26 -5.84
C ASN A 117 -8.72 -2.95 -6.66
N MET A 118 -8.36 -4.16 -6.28
CA MET A 118 -7.39 -4.97 -7.01
C MET A 118 -7.97 -6.37 -7.27
N ASN A 119 -7.91 -6.80 -8.52
CA ASN A 119 -8.34 -8.13 -8.93
C ASN A 119 -7.14 -9.08 -9.11
N SER A 120 -7.40 -10.36 -8.90
CA SER A 120 -6.38 -11.42 -8.84
C SER A 120 -5.84 -11.86 -10.20
N GLU A 121 -6.09 -11.15 -11.29
CA GLU A 121 -5.80 -11.68 -12.62
C GLU A 121 -4.29 -11.76 -12.93
N LYS A 122 -3.42 -11.05 -12.19
CA LYS A 122 -1.99 -10.89 -12.51
C LYS A 122 -1.04 -11.02 -11.31
N GLN A 123 0.18 -11.51 -11.60
CA GLN A 123 1.45 -11.36 -10.86
C GLN A 123 1.69 -12.15 -9.56
N ASP A 124 2.96 -12.06 -9.10
CA ASP A 124 3.47 -12.48 -7.79
C ASP A 124 2.93 -11.52 -6.69
N ALA A 125 3.77 -11.06 -5.75
CA ALA A 125 3.44 -9.96 -4.85
C ALA A 125 2.90 -8.72 -5.57
N LEU A 126 1.68 -8.31 -5.21
CA LEU A 126 0.94 -7.23 -5.88
C LEU A 126 1.26 -5.84 -5.32
N LEU A 127 1.58 -5.80 -4.02
CA LEU A 127 1.95 -4.62 -3.27
C LEU A 127 3.40 -4.77 -2.79
N ASN A 128 4.32 -4.21 -3.54
CA ASN A 128 5.73 -4.18 -3.22
C ASN A 128 6.02 -2.97 -2.35
N VAL A 129 6.58 -3.17 -1.15
CA VAL A 129 6.85 -2.09 -0.20
C VAL A 129 8.32 -2.11 0.21
N ASN A 130 8.98 -0.98 0.04
CA ASN A 130 10.37 -0.79 0.37
C ASN A 130 10.54 0.57 1.07
N ASN A 131 10.97 0.53 2.34
CA ASN A 131 11.34 1.71 3.14
C ASN A 131 10.23 2.76 3.30
N GLY A 132 8.97 2.37 3.46
CA GLY A 132 7.85 3.31 3.42
C GLY A 132 6.69 3.00 4.36
N VAL A 133 5.71 3.91 4.36
CA VAL A 133 4.43 3.75 5.07
C VAL A 133 3.32 3.53 4.05
N LEU A 134 2.73 2.34 4.05
CA LEU A 134 1.55 2.02 3.25
C LEU A 134 0.30 2.05 4.13
N ASN A 135 -0.66 2.90 3.79
CA ASN A 135 -1.98 2.93 4.41
C ASN A 135 -3.03 2.45 3.40
N ILE A 136 -3.80 1.41 3.74
CA ILE A 136 -4.95 0.98 2.95
C ILE A 136 -6.19 1.06 3.84
N ILE A 137 -7.19 1.79 3.38
CA ILE A 137 -8.43 2.07 4.12
C ILE A 137 -9.62 1.69 3.24
N GLY A 138 -10.41 0.71 3.64
CA GLY A 138 -11.49 0.22 2.78
C GLY A 138 -10.98 -0.55 1.55
N GLY A 139 -11.93 -1.04 0.75
CA GLY A 139 -11.66 -1.65 -0.55
C GLY A 139 -11.52 -3.17 -0.52
N ASP A 140 -11.36 -3.73 -1.72
CA ASP A 140 -11.27 -5.15 -2.01
C ASP A 140 -9.95 -5.40 -2.74
N VAL A 141 -9.03 -6.09 -2.07
CA VAL A 141 -7.68 -6.32 -2.57
C VAL A 141 -7.45 -7.82 -2.69
N SER A 142 -7.16 -8.29 -3.90
CA SER A 142 -6.92 -9.70 -4.17
C SER A 142 -5.68 -9.97 -5.02
N ALA A 143 -4.95 -11.03 -4.67
CA ALA A 143 -3.74 -11.47 -5.38
C ALA A 143 -3.74 -12.98 -5.65
N LYS A 144 -3.06 -13.40 -6.72
CA LYS A 144 -2.87 -14.81 -7.09
C LYS A 144 -1.76 -15.50 -6.31
N ASN A 145 -0.76 -14.75 -5.88
CA ASN A 145 0.36 -15.24 -5.07
C ASN A 145 0.36 -14.46 -3.77
N ASP A 146 1.54 -14.01 -3.31
CA ASP A 146 1.63 -13.14 -2.16
C ASP A 146 0.88 -11.82 -2.41
N LEU A 147 0.27 -11.22 -1.39
CA LEU A 147 -0.37 -9.92 -1.57
C LEU A 147 0.60 -8.77 -1.31
N ILE A 148 1.22 -8.74 -0.12
CA ILE A 148 2.17 -7.70 0.28
C ILE A 148 3.55 -8.31 0.40
N TYR A 149 4.52 -7.76 -0.34
CA TYR A 149 5.92 -8.13 -0.19
C TYR A 149 6.75 -6.94 0.28
N ILE A 150 7.39 -7.13 1.43
CA ILE A 150 8.14 -6.09 2.13
C ILE A 150 9.63 -6.40 2.01
N THR A 151 10.36 -5.48 1.39
CA THR A 151 11.80 -5.61 1.08
C THR A 151 12.71 -4.60 1.80
N GLY A 152 12.12 -3.75 2.63
CA GLY A 152 12.82 -2.76 3.43
C GLY A 152 11.97 -2.31 4.61
N ASP A 153 12.56 -1.60 5.56
CA ASP A 153 11.94 -1.24 6.83
C ASP A 153 10.66 -0.42 6.60
N SER A 154 9.51 -1.03 6.83
CA SER A 154 8.23 -0.48 6.40
C SER A 154 7.15 -0.59 7.46
N THR A 155 6.19 0.34 7.42
CA THR A 155 4.94 0.25 8.19
C THR A 155 3.77 0.03 7.26
N ILE A 156 3.01 -1.03 7.50
CA ILE A 156 1.77 -1.35 6.79
C ILE A 156 0.60 -1.12 7.74
N ASN A 157 -0.32 -0.24 7.35
CA ASN A 157 -1.53 0.04 8.11
C ASN A 157 -2.74 -0.39 7.27
N LEU A 158 -3.52 -1.32 7.80
CA LEU A 158 -4.73 -1.82 7.16
C LEU A 158 -5.93 -1.45 8.02
N ASP A 159 -6.91 -0.75 7.45
CA ASP A 159 -8.16 -0.37 8.12
C ASP A 159 -9.40 -0.77 7.31
N ASN A 160 -10.19 -1.72 7.81
CA ASN A 160 -11.39 -2.24 7.14
C ASN A 160 -11.17 -2.65 5.66
N VAL A 161 -10.20 -3.53 5.39
CA VAL A 161 -9.82 -3.92 4.01
C VAL A 161 -10.20 -5.37 3.80
N SER A 162 -10.93 -5.66 2.72
CA SER A 162 -11.22 -7.02 2.29
C SER A 162 -10.00 -7.58 1.56
N ILE A 163 -9.38 -8.62 2.12
CA ILE A 163 -8.10 -9.16 1.64
C ILE A 163 -8.26 -10.63 1.24
N LYS A 164 -7.79 -10.97 0.03
CA LYS A 164 -7.74 -12.35 -0.47
C LYS A 164 -6.41 -12.62 -1.17
N SER A 165 -5.74 -13.71 -0.81
CA SER A 165 -4.47 -14.11 -1.41
C SER A 165 -4.50 -15.62 -1.62
N SER A 166 -3.99 -16.12 -2.77
CA SER A 166 -3.79 -17.57 -2.92
C SER A 166 -2.40 -18.01 -2.44
N GLY A 167 -1.45 -17.08 -2.27
CA GLY A 167 -0.19 -17.25 -1.55
C GLY A 167 -0.27 -16.66 -0.13
N ASN A 168 0.81 -16.03 0.33
CA ASN A 168 0.83 -15.35 1.63
C ASN A 168 0.10 -14.00 1.57
N GLY A 169 -0.71 -13.67 2.58
CA GLY A 169 -1.23 -12.31 2.72
C GLY A 169 -0.10 -11.28 2.88
N MET A 170 1.00 -11.67 3.52
CA MET A 170 2.18 -10.84 3.68
C MET A 170 3.45 -11.68 3.71
N ARG A 171 4.50 -11.19 3.05
CA ARG A 171 5.84 -11.76 3.08
C ARG A 171 6.89 -10.67 3.34
N LEU A 172 7.86 -10.97 4.19
CA LEU A 172 9.04 -10.12 4.44
C LEU A 172 10.29 -10.80 3.89
N SER A 173 11.23 -10.02 3.34
CA SER A 173 12.58 -10.47 2.98
C SER A 173 13.56 -10.39 4.16
N ASP A 174 14.80 -10.86 3.95
CA ASP A 174 15.92 -10.79 4.89
C ASP A 174 16.28 -9.38 5.38
N ASN A 175 16.67 -9.27 6.65
CA ASN A 175 17.08 -8.05 7.34
C ASN A 175 16.06 -6.90 7.28
N VAL A 176 14.77 -7.22 7.31
CA VAL A 176 13.68 -6.23 7.32
C VAL A 176 13.11 -6.07 8.73
N GLN A 177 12.96 -4.84 9.19
CA GLN A 177 12.25 -4.50 10.42
C GLN A 177 10.96 -3.75 10.09
N SER A 178 9.82 -4.41 10.28
CA SER A 178 8.54 -3.89 9.85
C SER A 178 7.46 -3.94 10.91
N THR A 179 6.46 -3.10 10.71
CA THR A 179 5.26 -3.06 11.54
C THR A 179 4.03 -3.30 10.66
N LEU A 180 3.16 -4.21 11.08
CA LEU A 180 1.81 -4.38 10.56
C LEU A 180 0.81 -3.90 11.62
N SER A 181 0.05 -2.86 11.32
CA SER A 181 -1.03 -2.37 12.18
C SER A 181 -2.38 -2.66 11.55
N LEU A 182 -3.27 -3.27 12.33
CA LEU A 182 -4.59 -3.74 11.90
C LEU A 182 -5.67 -3.04 12.74
N ARG A 183 -6.69 -2.45 12.09
CA ARG A 183 -7.88 -1.88 12.75
C ARG A 183 -9.14 -2.19 11.96
N ASN A 184 -10.23 -2.57 12.62
CA ASN A 184 -11.45 -3.03 11.95
C ASN A 184 -11.16 -4.13 10.93
N GLN A 185 -10.20 -5.01 11.24
CA GLN A 185 -9.65 -5.96 10.27
C GLN A 185 -10.03 -7.40 10.57
N TYR A 186 -10.22 -8.17 9.50
CA TYR A 186 -10.22 -9.62 9.54
C TYR A 186 -9.14 -10.14 8.59
N THR A 187 -8.22 -10.95 9.09
CA THR A 187 -7.11 -11.50 8.30
C THR A 187 -6.96 -12.99 8.55
N ASP A 188 -7.07 -13.81 7.50
CA ASP A 188 -6.94 -15.28 7.55
C ASP A 188 -5.94 -15.81 6.52
N MET A 189 -5.10 -14.93 5.99
CA MET A 189 -4.10 -15.29 4.98
C MET A 189 -2.74 -15.48 5.64
N PRO A 190 -1.89 -16.43 5.19
CA PRO A 190 -0.60 -16.67 5.81
C PRO A 190 0.31 -15.43 5.85
N ILE A 191 1.11 -15.32 6.90
CA ILE A 191 2.18 -14.33 7.03
C ILE A 191 3.50 -15.08 7.10
N LEU A 192 4.41 -14.76 6.18
CA LEU A 192 5.72 -15.38 6.09
C LEU A 192 6.82 -14.35 6.37
N VAL A 193 7.61 -14.57 7.42
CA VAL A 193 8.78 -13.75 7.75
C VAL A 193 10.05 -14.50 7.40
N GLU A 194 10.49 -14.34 6.16
CA GLU A 194 11.73 -14.94 5.68
C GLU A 194 12.95 -14.14 6.12
N GLY A 195 14.07 -14.87 6.18
CA GLY A 195 15.37 -14.25 6.21
C GLY A 195 15.94 -13.97 7.58
N LYS A 196 17.26 -13.92 7.62
CA LYS A 196 18.01 -13.68 8.85
C LYS A 196 17.73 -12.27 9.38
N ASN A 197 17.60 -12.15 10.70
CA ASN A 197 17.42 -10.89 11.43
C ASN A 197 16.18 -10.07 11.06
N SER A 198 15.19 -10.67 10.38
CA SER A 198 13.94 -9.97 10.07
C SER A 198 13.02 -9.93 11.29
N ILE A 199 12.37 -8.79 11.52
CA ILE A 199 11.45 -8.57 12.63
C ILE A 199 10.13 -8.07 12.08
N LEU A 200 9.05 -8.76 12.41
CA LEU A 200 7.69 -8.28 12.20
C LEU A 200 7.02 -7.96 13.53
N ASN A 201 6.62 -6.70 13.70
CA ASN A 201 5.79 -6.26 14.81
C ASN A 201 4.33 -6.15 14.35
N ILE A 202 3.44 -6.97 14.89
CA ILE A 202 2.01 -6.96 14.56
C ILE A 202 1.25 -6.29 15.70
N ASN A 203 0.52 -5.23 15.37
CA ASN A 203 -0.38 -4.52 16.27
C ASN A 203 -1.84 -4.78 15.84
N ALA A 204 -2.53 -5.66 16.54
CA ALA A 204 -3.97 -5.85 16.36
C ALA A 204 -4.71 -4.84 17.25
N GLY A 205 -5.31 -3.84 16.62
CA GLY A 205 -6.04 -2.75 17.28
C GLY A 205 -7.53 -3.06 17.46
N ASP A 206 -8.35 -2.01 17.39
CA ASP A 206 -9.80 -2.09 17.58
C ASP A 206 -10.46 -3.03 16.55
N ASN A 207 -11.49 -3.76 16.98
CA ASN A 207 -12.35 -4.60 16.16
C ASN A 207 -11.57 -5.50 15.19
N THR A 208 -10.50 -6.11 15.67
CA THR A 208 -9.57 -6.86 14.82
C THR A 208 -9.59 -8.33 15.17
N THR A 209 -9.63 -9.17 14.14
CA THR A 209 -9.43 -10.61 14.23
C THR A 209 -8.27 -11.02 13.34
N LEU A 210 -7.17 -11.42 13.96
CA LEU A 210 -6.01 -12.04 13.33
C LEU A 210 -6.19 -13.56 13.41
N ALA A 211 -6.61 -14.19 12.32
CA ALA A 211 -6.68 -15.64 12.15
C ALA A 211 -5.54 -16.20 11.28
N SER A 212 -4.59 -15.34 10.92
CA SER A 212 -3.48 -15.67 10.01
C SER A 212 -2.48 -16.63 10.65
N ASN A 213 -2.07 -17.64 9.87
CA ASN A 213 -0.92 -18.46 10.23
C ASN A 213 0.35 -17.67 10.04
N MET A 214 1.23 -17.69 11.02
CA MET A 214 2.50 -17.00 10.96
C MET A 214 3.62 -18.03 10.91
N HIS A 215 4.51 -17.87 9.94
CA HIS A 215 5.70 -18.70 9.78
C HIS A 215 6.93 -17.82 9.74
N LYS A 216 8.00 -18.26 10.40
CA LYS A 216 9.25 -17.52 10.46
C LYS A 216 10.45 -18.43 10.29
N SER A 217 11.55 -17.88 9.78
CA SER A 217 12.86 -18.54 9.77
C SER A 217 13.50 -18.53 11.17
N ASP A 218 14.52 -19.38 11.40
CA ASP A 218 15.14 -19.56 12.73
C ASP A 218 15.72 -18.26 13.33
N GLU A 219 16.18 -17.34 12.48
CA GLU A 219 16.80 -16.07 12.88
C GLU A 219 15.87 -14.86 12.71
N SER A 220 14.58 -15.07 12.42
CA SER A 220 13.57 -14.01 12.39
C SER A 220 12.66 -14.00 13.61
N THR A 221 12.07 -12.84 13.90
CA THR A 221 11.23 -12.59 15.08
C THR A 221 9.85 -12.12 14.66
N ILE A 222 8.81 -12.70 15.26
CA ILE A 222 7.44 -12.21 15.18
C ILE A 222 6.99 -11.76 16.58
N ASN A 223 6.68 -10.47 16.70
CA ASN A 223 6.11 -9.87 17.91
C ASN A 223 4.64 -9.56 17.68
N LEU A 224 3.76 -10.04 18.54
CA LEU A 224 2.34 -9.77 18.49
C LEU A 224 1.89 -8.92 19.68
N ASN A 225 1.13 -7.87 19.39
CA ASN A 225 0.51 -6.99 20.36
C ASN A 225 -1.01 -6.93 20.12
N LEU A 226 -1.77 -7.56 21.02
CA LEU A 226 -3.23 -7.45 21.08
C LEU A 226 -3.57 -6.26 21.96
N MET A 227 -4.04 -5.18 21.35
CA MET A 227 -4.01 -3.85 21.98
C MET A 227 -5.17 -3.61 22.95
N ASN A 228 -6.29 -4.29 22.80
CA ASN A 228 -7.47 -4.11 23.65
C ASN A 228 -8.44 -5.31 23.59
N ASN A 229 -9.55 -5.20 24.32
CA ASN A 229 -10.56 -6.26 24.47
C ASN A 229 -11.28 -6.65 23.17
N SER A 230 -11.16 -5.85 22.10
CA SER A 230 -11.71 -6.12 20.77
C SER A 230 -10.65 -6.65 19.79
N SER A 231 -9.42 -6.87 20.25
CA SER A 231 -8.33 -7.50 19.51
C SER A 231 -8.36 -9.01 19.75
N ASN A 232 -8.56 -9.79 18.70
CA ASN A 232 -8.67 -11.25 18.75
C ASN A 232 -7.54 -11.89 17.94
N TRP A 233 -6.86 -12.86 18.54
CA TRP A 233 -5.96 -13.76 17.85
C TRP A 233 -6.57 -15.16 17.84
N VAL A 234 -6.89 -15.65 16.65
CA VAL A 234 -7.46 -16.99 16.44
C VAL A 234 -6.37 -17.91 15.94
N ILE A 235 -6.15 -19.00 16.65
CA ILE A 235 -5.16 -20.02 16.35
C ILE A 235 -5.90 -21.28 15.95
N SER A 236 -5.93 -21.56 14.64
CA SER A 236 -6.55 -22.75 14.06
C SER A 236 -5.53 -23.82 13.66
N GLN A 237 -4.24 -23.47 13.62
CA GLN A 237 -3.13 -24.37 13.28
C GLN A 237 -1.83 -23.84 13.87
N ARG A 238 -0.72 -24.56 13.64
CA ARG A 238 0.60 -24.16 14.14
C ARG A 238 0.98 -22.80 13.58
N THR A 239 1.45 -21.92 14.47
CA THR A 239 1.84 -20.55 14.17
C THR A 239 3.06 -20.19 15.01
N ASP A 240 3.98 -19.43 14.45
CA ASP A 240 5.24 -19.05 15.08
C ASP A 240 5.16 -17.58 15.55
N VAL A 241 5.22 -17.38 16.87
CA VAL A 241 5.27 -16.04 17.50
C VAL A 241 6.23 -16.10 18.68
N ASP A 242 7.19 -15.19 18.72
CA ASP A 242 8.24 -15.17 19.75
C ASP A 242 7.77 -14.42 21.01
N ASN A 243 7.10 -13.28 20.81
CA ASN A 243 6.66 -12.42 21.91
C ASN A 243 5.20 -12.02 21.74
N VAL A 244 4.43 -12.13 22.82
CA VAL A 244 3.02 -11.72 22.86
C VAL A 244 2.78 -10.73 23.99
N ARG A 245 2.29 -9.54 23.65
CA ARG A 245 1.65 -8.62 24.60
C ARG A 245 0.15 -8.73 24.40
N ASN A 246 -0.58 -9.06 25.47
CA ASN A 246 -2.01 -9.36 25.36
C ASN A 246 -2.85 -8.47 26.27
N SER A 247 -3.68 -7.61 25.66
CA SER A 247 -4.81 -6.91 26.29
C SER A 247 -6.16 -7.30 25.68
N GLY A 248 -6.19 -8.36 24.86
CA GLY A 248 -7.35 -8.87 24.14
C GLY A 248 -7.55 -10.38 24.33
N ASN A 249 -8.02 -11.06 23.28
CA ASN A 249 -8.44 -12.46 23.32
C ASN A 249 -7.51 -13.35 22.50
N ILE A 250 -7.10 -14.49 23.06
CA ILE A 250 -6.41 -15.57 22.34
C ILE A 250 -7.35 -16.77 22.31
N ILE A 251 -7.68 -17.24 21.10
CA ILE A 251 -8.74 -18.20 20.85
C ILE A 251 -8.12 -19.40 20.13
N PHE A 252 -8.16 -20.58 20.75
CA PHE A 252 -7.78 -21.82 20.09
C PHE A 252 -9.01 -22.44 19.45
N SER A 253 -9.01 -22.48 18.12
CA SER A 253 -10.06 -23.11 17.34
C SER A 253 -9.74 -24.58 17.10
N PRO A 254 -10.74 -25.48 17.04
CA PRO A 254 -10.52 -26.87 16.65
C PRO A 254 -9.85 -26.94 15.28
N LEU A 255 -8.94 -27.90 15.12
CA LEU A 255 -8.43 -28.29 13.81
C LEU A 255 -9.60 -28.90 13.03
N ASN A 256 -9.99 -28.29 11.92
CA ASN A 256 -10.89 -28.93 10.94
C ASN A 256 -10.12 -29.93 10.09
#